data_AF-A0A1C4ZRM1-F1
#
_entry.id   AF-A0A1C4ZRM1-F1
#
_cell.length_a   1.000
_cell.length_b   1.000
_cell.length_c   1.000
_cell.angle_alpha   90.00
_cell.angle_beta   90.00
_cell.angle_gamma   90.00
#
_symmetry.space_group_name_H-M   'P 1'
#
loop_
_entity.id
_entity.type
_entity.pdbx_description
1 polymer ?
#
loop_
_entity_poly.entity_id
_entity_poly.type
_entity_poly.pdbx_seq_one_letter_code
_entity_poly.pdbx_strand_id
1 'polypeptide(L)'
;MAADSPAPADSPAPADSPALADSPAPAGSSALADSPAPAVRQLRLVVEATDHEAAVAFFRDALGLPEEAAFSGEGDARVVILDAGRATLEIANPAQKRLIDEVEVGRQVAPRIRVAFEVDDTEATTARLVAAGASEIAPPTRTPWQSLNSRLDAPAGLQITIFQELLRPDEGVGTRDAEPKGDGDS
;
A
#
# COMPACT_ATOMS: atom_id res chain seq x y z
N MET A 1 -23.87 59.97 -27.37
CA MET A 1 -22.81 60.97 -27.48
C MET A 1 -21.51 60.30 -27.09
N ALA A 2 -20.68 60.00 -28.09
CA ALA A 2 -19.31 59.52 -27.95
C ALA A 2 -18.37 60.70 -28.24
N ALA A 3 -17.27 60.82 -27.50
CA ALA A 3 -16.12 61.65 -27.82
C ALA A 3 -14.92 60.76 -27.47
N ASP A 4 -14.23 60.16 -28.42
CA ASP A 4 -13.32 60.70 -29.46
C ASP A 4 -12.07 61.37 -28.85
N SER A 5 -10.97 60.64 -28.99
CA SER A 5 -9.59 61.05 -28.64
C SER A 5 -8.99 61.86 -29.78
N PRO A 6 -7.95 62.66 -29.50
CA PRO A 6 -6.76 62.54 -30.34
C PRO A 6 -5.42 62.66 -29.57
N ALA A 7 -4.40 62.04 -30.13
CA ALA A 7 -2.95 62.24 -29.91
C ALA A 7 -2.31 62.50 -31.30
N PRO A 8 -0.98 62.64 -31.50
CA PRO A 8 0.16 63.09 -30.67
C PRO A 8 1.05 64.16 -31.41
N ALA A 9 2.17 64.60 -30.83
CA ALA A 9 3.35 65.12 -31.54
C ALA A 9 4.57 65.01 -30.59
N ASP A 10 5.59 64.20 -30.84
CA ASP A 10 6.71 64.24 -31.81
C ASP A 10 8.02 64.76 -31.14
N SER A 11 9.10 64.01 -31.33
CA SER A 11 10.39 64.09 -30.60
C SER A 11 11.39 65.05 -31.29
N PRO A 12 12.56 65.37 -30.67
CA PRO A 12 13.77 64.65 -31.08
C PRO A 12 14.86 64.44 -29.99
N ALA A 13 15.73 63.45 -30.23
CA ALA A 13 17.03 63.16 -29.56
C ALA A 13 18.20 63.84 -30.33
N PRO A 14 19.52 63.57 -30.11
CA PRO A 14 20.22 62.70 -29.13
C PRO A 14 21.53 63.31 -28.53
N ALA A 15 22.18 62.60 -27.61
CA ALA A 15 23.64 62.72 -27.41
C ALA A 15 24.26 61.43 -26.83
N ASP A 16 25.18 60.88 -27.62
CA ASP A 16 26.35 60.02 -27.41
C ASP A 16 26.49 59.01 -26.25
N SER A 17 26.82 57.79 -26.67
CA SER A 17 27.32 56.63 -25.92
C SER A 17 28.74 56.85 -25.34
N PRO A 18 29.17 56.00 -24.38
CA PRO A 18 30.08 54.93 -24.83
C PRO A 18 29.83 53.55 -24.19
N ALA A 19 30.38 52.54 -24.86
CA ALA A 19 30.26 51.11 -24.63
C ALA A 19 30.96 50.59 -23.37
N LEU A 20 30.44 49.50 -22.77
CA LEU A 20 31.19 48.26 -22.44
C LEU A 20 30.26 47.17 -21.86
N ALA A 21 30.64 45.92 -22.13
CA ALA A 21 30.22 44.65 -21.52
C ALA A 21 28.98 43.92 -22.11
N ASP A 22 29.30 43.04 -23.06
CA ASP A 22 28.55 41.83 -23.40
C ASP A 22 28.42 40.96 -22.13
N SER A 23 27.25 40.98 -21.50
CA SER A 23 26.93 40.10 -20.37
C SER A 23 26.25 38.84 -20.93
N PRO A 24 26.77 37.63 -20.67
CA PRO A 24 26.13 36.42 -21.16
C PRO A 24 24.75 36.28 -20.52
N ALA A 25 23.75 35.94 -21.34
CA ALA A 25 22.43 35.55 -20.88
C ALA A 25 22.55 34.45 -19.82
N PRO A 26 21.78 34.48 -18.71
CA PRO A 26 21.70 33.31 -17.86
C PRO A 26 21.03 32.21 -18.71
N ALA A 27 21.74 31.09 -18.90
CA ALA A 27 21.14 29.84 -19.34
C ALA A 27 20.15 29.38 -18.25
N GLY A 28 18.96 29.96 -18.26
CA GLY A 28 17.88 29.68 -17.34
C GLY A 28 16.69 29.16 -18.12
N SER A 29 16.73 27.89 -18.53
CA SER A 29 15.59 26.98 -18.42
C SER A 29 16.01 25.56 -18.82
N SER A 30 16.83 24.93 -17.99
CA SER A 30 16.66 23.50 -17.72
C SER A 30 16.45 23.34 -16.22
N ALA A 31 15.43 24.05 -15.74
CA ALA A 31 14.86 23.86 -14.43
C ALA A 31 13.41 23.42 -14.62
N LEU A 32 13.19 22.37 -15.40
CA LEU A 32 12.27 21.33 -14.93
C LEU A 32 13.01 20.66 -13.78
N ALA A 33 13.09 21.38 -12.67
CA ALA A 33 13.61 20.87 -11.43
C ALA A 33 12.87 19.57 -11.17
N ASP A 34 13.66 18.51 -11.00
CA ASP A 34 13.28 17.19 -10.52
C ASP A 34 12.52 17.39 -9.21
N SER A 35 11.21 17.64 -9.34
CA SER A 35 10.34 17.87 -8.19
C SER A 35 10.23 16.51 -7.53
N PRO A 36 10.69 16.36 -6.27
CA PRO A 36 10.73 15.06 -5.64
C PRO A 36 9.34 14.47 -5.70
N ALA A 37 9.26 13.20 -6.14
CA ALA A 37 8.00 12.49 -6.22
C ALA A 37 7.25 12.64 -4.88
N PRO A 38 5.93 12.89 -4.91
CA PRO A 38 5.16 13.12 -3.69
C PRO A 38 5.31 11.91 -2.74
N ALA A 39 5.63 12.18 -1.47
CA ALA A 39 5.81 11.15 -0.47
C ALA A 39 4.45 10.52 -0.07
N VAL A 40 4.32 9.21 -0.22
CA VAL A 40 3.17 8.44 0.29
C VAL A 40 3.23 8.40 1.81
N ARG A 41 2.13 8.74 2.48
CA ARG A 41 2.04 8.81 3.96
C ARG A 41 1.27 7.68 4.60
N GLN A 42 0.24 7.17 3.91
CA GLN A 42 -0.63 6.13 4.43
C GLN A 42 -1.19 5.31 3.27
N LEU A 43 -1.38 4.01 3.51
CA LEU A 43 -2.20 3.13 2.69
C LEU A 43 -3.48 2.81 3.48
N ARG A 44 -4.65 2.92 2.84
CA ARG A 44 -5.94 2.50 3.42
C ARG A 44 -6.59 1.46 2.52
N LEU A 45 -7.04 0.37 3.12
CA LEU A 45 -7.94 -0.57 2.47
C LEU A 45 -9.37 -0.23 2.89
N VAL A 46 -10.21 0.12 1.93
CA VAL A 46 -11.63 0.41 2.17
C VAL A 46 -12.45 -0.67 1.48
N VAL A 47 -13.35 -1.29 2.22
CA VAL A 47 -14.21 -2.38 1.76
C VAL A 47 -15.66 -2.03 2.08
N GLU A 48 -16.55 -2.35 1.15
CA GLU A 48 -17.99 -2.26 1.41
C GLU A 48 -18.43 -3.48 2.23
N ALA A 49 -19.14 -3.24 3.32
CA ALA A 49 -19.73 -4.29 4.15
C ALA A 49 -21.24 -4.14 4.15
N THR A 50 -21.95 -5.07 3.50
CA THR A 50 -23.43 -5.06 3.49
C THR A 50 -24.00 -5.20 4.91
N ASP A 51 -23.35 -5.99 5.77
CA ASP A 51 -23.59 -6.02 7.20
C ASP A 51 -22.45 -5.27 7.92
N HIS A 52 -22.62 -3.96 8.06
CA HIS A 52 -21.61 -3.07 8.64
C HIS A 52 -21.32 -3.41 10.11
N GLU A 53 -22.37 -3.70 10.89
CA GLU A 53 -22.22 -3.97 12.33
C GLU A 53 -21.50 -5.30 12.57
N ALA A 54 -21.82 -6.35 11.81
CA ALA A 54 -21.11 -7.62 11.90
C ALA A 54 -19.63 -7.48 11.49
N ALA A 55 -19.33 -6.69 10.45
CA ALA A 55 -17.95 -6.43 10.04
C ALA A 55 -17.17 -5.66 11.13
N VAL A 56 -17.76 -4.61 11.71
CA VAL A 56 -17.12 -3.87 12.81
C VAL A 56 -16.88 -4.77 14.01
N ALA A 57 -17.87 -5.56 14.43
CA ALA A 57 -17.70 -6.50 15.54
C ALA A 57 -16.58 -7.52 15.27
N PHE A 58 -16.50 -8.04 14.04
CA PHE A 58 -15.45 -8.98 13.67
C PHE A 58 -14.06 -8.34 13.68
N PHE A 59 -13.85 -7.22 12.99
CA PHE A 59 -12.51 -6.64 12.85
C PHE A 59 -12.05 -5.89 14.11
N ARG A 60 -12.95 -5.16 14.78
CA ARG A 60 -12.60 -4.42 16.00
C ARG A 60 -12.57 -5.32 17.21
N ASP A 61 -13.63 -6.10 17.44
CA ASP A 61 -13.82 -6.79 18.72
C ASP A 61 -13.20 -8.20 18.71
N ALA A 62 -13.37 -8.96 17.62
CA ALA A 62 -12.80 -10.31 17.52
C ALA A 62 -11.35 -10.31 17.05
N LEU A 63 -11.00 -9.61 15.97
CA LEU A 63 -9.60 -9.52 15.54
C LEU A 63 -8.78 -8.63 16.46
N GLY A 64 -9.38 -7.56 16.99
CA GLY A 64 -8.74 -6.68 17.98
C GLY A 64 -8.14 -5.42 17.38
N LEU A 65 -8.56 -4.99 16.18
CA LEU A 65 -8.05 -3.78 15.55
C LEU A 65 -8.58 -2.53 16.30
N PRO A 66 -7.71 -1.65 16.82
CA PRO A 66 -8.14 -0.43 17.50
C PRO A 66 -8.89 0.51 16.55
N GLU A 67 -9.93 1.18 17.05
CA GLU A 67 -10.62 2.24 16.28
C GLU A 67 -9.80 3.54 16.29
N GLU A 68 -9.43 4.05 15.11
CA GLU A 68 -8.79 5.37 14.96
C GLU A 68 -9.82 6.49 14.86
N ALA A 69 -10.88 6.26 14.09
CA ALA A 69 -11.93 7.24 13.84
C ALA A 69 -13.18 6.57 13.28
N ALA A 70 -14.34 7.16 13.55
CA ALA A 70 -15.60 6.79 12.94
C ALA A 70 -16.33 8.05 12.45
N PHE A 71 -16.97 7.93 11.28
CA PHE A 71 -17.74 9.01 10.67
C PHE A 71 -19.12 8.52 10.26
N SER A 72 -20.09 9.42 10.34
CA SER A 72 -21.44 9.20 9.82
C SER A 72 -21.83 10.37 8.91
N GLY A 73 -22.64 10.08 7.90
CA GLY A 73 -23.09 11.04 6.89
C GLY A 73 -24.57 10.88 6.56
N GLU A 74 -25.00 11.59 5.53
CA GLU A 74 -26.37 11.53 5.03
C GLU A 74 -26.74 10.11 4.57
N GLY A 75 -28.03 9.77 4.65
CA GLY A 75 -28.54 8.49 4.14
C GLY A 75 -28.03 7.25 4.85
N ASP A 76 -27.75 7.33 6.17
CA ASP A 76 -27.17 6.25 6.98
C ASP A 76 -25.75 5.82 6.54
N ALA A 77 -25.02 6.70 5.84
CA ALA A 77 -23.64 6.47 5.51
C ALA A 77 -22.79 6.36 6.79
N ARG A 78 -22.05 5.26 6.93
CA ARG A 78 -21.17 5.00 8.09
C ARG A 78 -19.83 4.45 7.61
N VAL A 79 -18.75 4.88 8.27
CA VAL A 79 -17.41 4.31 8.09
C VAL A 79 -16.68 4.29 9.43
N VAL A 80 -15.98 3.19 9.69
CA VAL A 80 -15.06 3.03 10.81
C VAL A 80 -13.68 2.79 10.24
N ILE A 81 -12.68 3.49 10.77
CA ILE A 81 -11.27 3.36 10.44
C ILE A 81 -10.61 2.63 11.59
N LEU A 82 -10.05 1.47 11.30
CA LEU A 82 -9.36 0.63 12.26
C LEU A 82 -7.85 0.64 11.98
N ASP A 83 -7.06 0.75 13.03
CA ASP A 83 -5.59 0.65 12.98
C ASP A 83 -5.20 -0.82 12.81
N ALA A 84 -4.47 -1.11 11.73
CA ALA A 84 -3.91 -2.43 11.44
C ALA A 84 -2.38 -2.46 11.58
N GLY A 85 -1.81 -1.47 12.27
CA GLY A 85 -0.38 -1.26 12.39
C GLY A 85 0.23 -0.81 11.07
N ARG A 86 1.29 -1.50 10.63
CA ARG A 86 2.00 -1.16 9.39
C ARG A 86 1.35 -1.83 8.19
N ALA A 87 0.82 -1.03 7.27
CA ALA A 87 0.37 -1.52 5.97
C ALA A 87 1.52 -1.59 4.96
N THR A 88 1.61 -2.68 4.21
CA THR A 88 2.52 -2.87 3.08
C THR A 88 1.74 -3.08 1.79
N LEU A 89 2.34 -2.71 0.65
CA LEU A 89 1.89 -3.12 -0.67
C LEU A 89 2.84 -4.20 -1.18
N GLU A 90 2.34 -5.43 -1.30
CA GLU A 90 3.08 -6.55 -1.85
C GLU A 90 2.63 -6.86 -3.27
N ILE A 91 3.60 -6.96 -4.20
CA ILE A 91 3.35 -7.28 -5.60
C ILE A 91 3.92 -8.66 -5.92
N ALA A 92 3.03 -9.64 -6.09
CA ALA A 92 3.38 -11.01 -6.43
C ALA A 92 3.06 -11.31 -7.90
N ASN A 93 3.95 -12.02 -8.58
CA ASN A 93 3.67 -12.53 -9.93
C ASN A 93 2.72 -13.76 -9.87
N PRO A 94 2.12 -14.19 -10.99
CA PRO A 94 1.20 -15.33 -11.00
C PRO A 94 1.81 -16.65 -10.51
N ALA A 95 3.12 -16.85 -10.69
CA ALA A 95 3.81 -18.05 -10.21
C ALA A 95 3.91 -18.06 -8.68
N GLN A 96 4.25 -16.92 -8.08
CA GLN A 96 4.30 -16.72 -6.63
C GLN A 96 2.91 -16.93 -6.00
N LYS A 97 1.85 -16.42 -6.62
CA LYS A 97 0.47 -16.68 -6.16
C LYS A 97 0.17 -18.18 -6.13
N ARG A 98 0.46 -18.91 -7.21
CA ARG A 98 0.21 -20.35 -7.29
C ARG A 98 0.98 -21.13 -6.23
N LEU A 99 2.26 -20.78 -6.02
CA LEU A 99 3.11 -21.39 -5.01
C LEU A 99 2.53 -21.19 -3.60
N ILE A 100 2.11 -19.97 -3.26
CA ILE A 100 1.51 -19.66 -1.96
C ILE A 100 0.24 -20.48 -1.74
N ASP A 101 -0.67 -20.51 -2.72
CA ASP A 101 -1.93 -21.28 -2.61
C ASP A 101 -1.67 -22.78 -2.45
N GLU A 102 -0.68 -23.32 -3.16
CA GLU A 102 -0.29 -24.72 -3.03
C GLU A 102 0.28 -25.04 -1.64
N VAL A 103 1.16 -24.18 -1.12
CA VAL A 103 1.79 -24.37 0.18
C VAL A 103 0.78 -24.25 1.33
N GLU A 104 -0.08 -23.24 1.30
CA GLU A 104 -0.91 -22.90 2.45
C GLU A 104 -2.28 -23.58 2.42
N VAL A 105 -2.78 -23.95 1.24
CA VAL A 105 -4.15 -24.48 1.06
C VAL A 105 -4.17 -25.79 0.25
N GLY A 106 -3.11 -26.09 -0.51
CA GLY A 106 -3.06 -27.25 -1.41
C GLY A 106 -3.95 -27.14 -2.65
N ARG A 107 -4.50 -25.96 -2.92
CA ARG A 107 -5.35 -25.68 -4.09
C ARG A 107 -5.45 -24.18 -4.36
N GLN A 108 -5.71 -23.83 -5.62
CA GLN A 108 -5.86 -22.44 -6.04
C GLN A 108 -7.15 -21.83 -5.51
N VAL A 109 -7.02 -20.83 -4.63
CA VAL A 109 -8.19 -20.20 -3.97
C VAL A 109 -8.05 -18.69 -3.81
N ALA A 110 -6.83 -18.14 -3.76
CA ALA A 110 -6.69 -16.76 -3.32
C ALA A 110 -7.31 -15.76 -4.32
N PRO A 111 -7.87 -14.64 -3.83
CA PRO A 111 -8.44 -13.61 -4.67
C PRO A 111 -7.31 -12.78 -5.31
N ARG A 112 -7.67 -11.77 -6.10
CA ARG A 112 -6.67 -10.82 -6.64
C ARG A 112 -6.04 -9.94 -5.57
N ILE A 113 -6.82 -9.54 -4.55
CA ILE A 113 -6.35 -8.78 -3.40
C ILE A 113 -6.23 -9.75 -2.24
N ARG A 114 -5.07 -9.76 -1.58
CA ARG A 114 -4.84 -10.51 -0.36
C ARG A 114 -4.75 -9.53 0.80
N VAL A 115 -5.49 -9.81 1.86
CA VAL A 115 -5.43 -9.07 3.12
C VAL A 115 -4.79 -10.00 4.15
N ALA A 116 -3.79 -9.51 4.86
CA ALA A 116 -3.05 -10.29 5.83
C ALA A 116 -2.81 -9.47 7.10
N PHE A 117 -2.95 -10.11 8.25
CA PHE A 117 -2.72 -9.52 9.56
C PHE A 117 -1.69 -10.35 10.29
N GLU A 118 -0.59 -9.72 10.68
CA GLU A 118 0.41 -10.32 11.56
C GLU A 118 -0.13 -10.31 12.99
N VAL A 119 0.02 -11.41 13.71
CA VAL A 119 -0.39 -11.55 15.11
C VAL A 119 0.64 -12.34 15.91
N ASP A 120 0.63 -12.14 17.24
CA ASP A 120 1.55 -12.82 18.14
C ASP A 120 1.32 -14.34 18.23
N ASP A 121 0.05 -14.78 18.05
CA ASP A 121 -0.36 -16.19 18.11
C ASP A 121 -1.41 -16.44 17.03
N THR A 122 -0.98 -17.10 15.94
CA THR A 122 -1.88 -17.43 14.84
C THR A 122 -2.93 -18.44 15.25
N GLU A 123 -2.58 -19.49 16.01
CA GLU A 123 -3.53 -20.55 16.36
C GLU A 123 -4.67 -20.03 17.24
N ALA A 124 -4.32 -19.30 18.30
CA ALA A 124 -5.30 -18.72 19.21
C ALA A 124 -6.18 -17.67 18.51
N THR A 125 -5.59 -16.86 17.63
CA THR A 125 -6.33 -15.86 16.87
C THR A 125 -7.28 -16.52 15.87
N THR A 126 -6.82 -17.53 15.12
CA THR A 126 -7.68 -18.28 14.19
C THR A 126 -8.88 -18.89 14.91
N ALA A 127 -8.66 -19.56 16.04
CA ALA A 127 -9.74 -20.15 16.83
C ALA A 127 -10.76 -19.09 17.29
N ARG A 128 -10.28 -17.92 17.74
CA ARG A 128 -11.13 -16.79 18.14
C ARG A 128 -11.96 -16.24 16.98
N LEU A 129 -11.37 -16.10 15.80
CA LEU A 129 -12.07 -15.57 14.62
C LEU A 129 -13.10 -16.56 14.05
N VAL A 130 -12.79 -17.86 14.06
CA VAL A 130 -13.77 -18.90 13.68
C VAL A 130 -14.95 -18.90 14.65
N ALA A 131 -14.69 -18.76 15.96
CA ALA A 131 -15.76 -18.61 16.95
C ALA A 131 -16.60 -17.33 16.75
N ALA A 132 -16.02 -16.29 16.14
CA ALA A 132 -16.68 -15.04 15.77
C ALA A 132 -17.37 -15.08 14.39
N GLY A 133 -17.43 -16.24 13.74
CA GLY A 133 -18.19 -16.44 12.49
C GLY A 133 -17.36 -16.45 11.21
N ALA A 134 -16.02 -16.40 11.27
CA ALA A 134 -15.21 -16.70 10.10
C ALA A 134 -15.28 -18.18 9.72
N SER A 135 -15.19 -18.47 8.43
CA SER A 135 -15.08 -19.85 7.93
C SER A 135 -13.63 -20.18 7.62
N GLU A 136 -13.13 -21.29 8.15
CA GLU A 136 -11.76 -21.73 7.87
C GLU A 136 -11.65 -22.30 6.45
N ILE A 137 -10.70 -21.77 5.68
CA ILE A 137 -10.31 -22.27 4.36
C ILE A 137 -9.09 -23.17 4.46
N ALA A 138 -8.14 -22.77 5.31
CA ALA A 138 -6.98 -23.57 5.68
C ALA A 138 -6.58 -23.30 7.14
N PRO A 139 -6.28 -24.35 7.92
CA PRO A 139 -5.83 -24.20 9.29
C PRO A 139 -4.43 -23.57 9.34
N PRO A 140 -3.94 -23.17 10.53
CA PRO A 140 -2.57 -22.72 10.72
C PRO A 140 -1.56 -23.70 10.11
N THR A 141 -0.87 -23.26 9.07
CA THR A 141 0.03 -24.05 8.24
C THR A 141 1.40 -23.39 8.23
N ARG A 142 2.44 -24.14 8.62
CA ARG A 142 3.82 -23.65 8.56
C ARG A 142 4.27 -23.57 7.12
N THR A 143 4.76 -22.40 6.72
CA THR A 143 5.27 -22.15 5.37
C THR A 143 6.78 -22.44 5.29
N PRO A 144 7.33 -22.69 4.09
CA PRO A 144 8.78 -22.80 3.88
C PRO A 144 9.57 -21.54 4.26
N TRP A 145 8.90 -20.39 4.39
CA TRP A 145 9.51 -19.11 4.77
C TRP A 145 9.49 -18.86 6.28
N GLN A 146 9.18 -19.90 7.07
CA GLN A 146 9.13 -19.83 8.53
C GLN A 146 8.07 -18.85 9.06
N SER A 147 6.92 -18.78 8.40
CA SER A 147 5.72 -18.19 8.97
C SER A 147 4.69 -19.27 9.28
N LEU A 148 3.79 -19.01 10.22
CA LEU A 148 2.59 -19.81 10.47
C LEU A 148 1.39 -19.05 9.91
N ASN A 149 0.71 -19.60 8.90
CA ASN A 149 -0.35 -18.88 8.17
C ASN A 149 -1.67 -19.66 8.26
N SER A 150 -2.77 -18.99 8.57
CA SER A 150 -4.13 -19.54 8.40
C SER A 150 -4.94 -18.73 7.40
N ARG A 151 -5.91 -19.36 6.73
CA ARG A 151 -6.77 -18.73 5.72
C ARG A 151 -8.22 -18.80 6.14
N LEU A 152 -8.87 -17.65 6.14
CA LEU A 152 -10.26 -17.51 6.58
C LEU A 152 -11.09 -16.72 5.57
N ASP A 153 -12.33 -17.13 5.35
CA ASP A 153 -13.38 -16.25 4.83
C ASP A 153 -13.97 -15.46 6.00
N ALA A 154 -13.94 -14.13 5.89
CA ALA A 154 -14.34 -13.18 6.91
C ALA A 154 -15.50 -12.28 6.42
N PRO A 155 -16.17 -11.54 7.32
CA PRO A 155 -17.17 -10.53 6.94
C PRO A 155 -16.65 -9.51 5.92
N ALA A 156 -17.59 -8.80 5.29
CA ALA A 156 -17.33 -7.92 4.14
C ALA A 156 -16.76 -8.63 2.89
N GLY A 157 -16.98 -9.95 2.79
CA GLY A 157 -16.54 -10.75 1.63
C GLY A 157 -15.03 -10.84 1.48
N LEU A 158 -14.28 -10.67 2.58
CA LEU A 158 -12.83 -10.71 2.58
C LEU A 158 -12.31 -12.11 2.86
N GLN A 159 -11.40 -12.58 2.01
CA GLN A 159 -10.51 -13.67 2.37
C GLN A 159 -9.26 -13.09 3.04
N ILE A 160 -9.06 -13.41 4.32
CA ILE A 160 -7.95 -12.91 5.12
C ILE A 160 -6.92 -13.99 5.43
N THR A 161 -5.69 -13.56 5.70
CA THR A 161 -4.60 -14.39 6.22
C THR A 161 -4.28 -13.91 7.62
N ILE A 162 -4.32 -14.79 8.61
CA ILE A 162 -3.70 -14.51 9.91
C ILE A 162 -2.35 -15.18 9.88
N PHE A 163 -1.28 -14.42 10.11
CA PHE A 163 0.07 -14.94 10.07
C PHE A 163 0.89 -14.53 11.27
N GLN A 164 1.92 -15.32 11.55
CA GLN A 164 2.93 -15.06 12.55
C GLN A 164 4.29 -15.37 11.93
N GLU A 165 5.21 -14.42 11.98
CA GLU A 165 6.62 -14.65 11.66
C GLU A 165 7.25 -15.50 12.77
N LEU A 166 7.88 -16.62 12.42
CA LEU A 166 8.54 -17.52 13.39
C LEU A 166 10.05 -17.24 13.49
N LEU A 167 10.61 -16.47 12.55
CA LEU A 167 11.98 -15.96 12.63
C LEU A 167 12.02 -14.62 13.34
N ARG A 168 13.02 -14.43 14.20
CA ARG A 168 13.33 -13.10 14.71
C ARG A 168 14.02 -12.28 13.61
N PRO A 169 13.80 -10.95 13.54
CA PRO A 169 14.36 -10.08 12.50
C PRO A 169 15.88 -10.21 12.31
N ASP A 170 16.63 -10.58 13.36
CA ASP A 170 18.09 -10.66 13.34
C ASP A 170 18.66 -11.95 12.70
N GLU A 171 17.81 -12.95 12.40
CA GLU A 171 18.25 -14.26 11.88
C GLU A 171 18.00 -14.43 10.36
N GLY A 172 17.42 -13.43 9.69
CA GLY A 172 16.90 -13.54 8.32
C GLY A 172 17.79 -13.05 7.17
N VAL A 173 18.90 -12.36 7.41
CA VAL A 173 19.79 -11.90 6.32
C VAL A 173 20.85 -12.95 6.01
N GLY A 174 20.40 -14.06 5.44
CA GLY A 174 21.24 -15.05 4.80
C GLY A 174 20.83 -15.18 3.34
N THR A 175 21.42 -14.36 2.47
CA THR A 175 21.45 -14.66 1.03
C THR A 175 22.03 -16.07 0.90
N ARG A 176 21.20 -17.07 0.63
CA ARG A 176 21.69 -18.39 0.25
C ARG A 176 22.19 -18.25 -1.17
N ASP A 177 23.48 -17.99 -1.30
CA ASP A 177 24.20 -18.03 -2.56
C ASP A 177 23.86 -19.34 -3.27
N ALA A 178 23.42 -19.22 -4.52
CA ALA A 178 23.28 -20.36 -5.41
C ALA A 178 24.67 -20.98 -5.61
N GLU A 179 24.82 -22.26 -5.24
CA GLU A 179 26.04 -23.01 -5.52
C GLU A 179 26.36 -22.96 -7.03
N PRO A 180 27.61 -22.66 -7.43
CA PRO A 180 27.98 -22.71 -8.83
C PRO A 180 27.97 -24.18 -9.29
N LYS A 181 27.26 -24.45 -10.40
CA LYS A 181 27.38 -25.70 -11.14
C LYS A 181 28.86 -25.90 -11.49
N GLY A 182 29.44 -26.99 -10.99
CA GLY A 182 30.77 -27.42 -11.40
C GLY A 182 30.79 -27.72 -12.88
N ASP A 183 31.67 -27.04 -13.61
CA ASP A 183 32.03 -27.36 -14.97
C ASP A 183 32.80 -28.70 -14.96
N GLY A 184 32.12 -29.77 -15.36
CA GLY A 184 32.73 -31.06 -15.64
C GLY A 184 33.31 -31.04 -17.05
N ASP A 185 34.63 -30.89 -17.13
CA ASP A 185 35.44 -31.11 -18.33
C ASP A 185 35.42 -32.60 -18.71
N SER A 186 35.16 -32.89 -19.99
CA SER A 186 35.42 -34.18 -20.66
C SER A 186 35.59 -33.95 -22.15
#